data_AF-A0A6N6LDF8-F1
#
_entry.id   AF-A0A6N6LDF8-F1
#
_cell.length_a   1.000
_cell.length_b   1.000
_cell.length_c   1.000
_cell.angle_alpha   90.00
_cell.angle_beta   90.00
_cell.angle_gamma   90.00
#
_symmetry.space_group_name_H-M   'P 1'
#
loop_
_entity.id
_entity.type
_entity.pdbx_description
1 polymer ?
#
loop_
_entity_poly.entity_id
_entity_poly.type
_entity_poly.pdbx_seq_one_letter_code
_entity_poly.pdbx_strand_id
1 'polypeptide(L)'
;MSNFYKYFKENMDSLGLPAPESLFGTLQLALANATVLMSQIDKFGPRVTLGELGAATKLEGLGVAAACTAAFYVGAVIGSIAVATGRTMSGGTSIGDVLLSANQRGLYRPWLTDTLQRYPGIYKADVASRSTYRFHAALV
;
A
#
# COMPACT_ATOMS: atom_id res chain seq x y z
N MET A 1 -2.52 -2.60 19.08
CA MET A 1 -2.68 -2.74 17.62
C MET A 1 -1.30 -2.68 16.98
N SER A 2 -1.01 -3.57 16.02
CA SER A 2 0.25 -3.52 15.27
C SER A 2 0.28 -2.23 14.43
N ASN A 3 1.45 -1.59 14.31
CA ASN A 3 1.61 -0.44 13.39
C ASN A 3 1.21 -0.81 11.96
N PHE A 4 1.42 -2.08 11.59
CA PHE A 4 0.95 -2.66 10.34
C PHE A 4 -0.56 -2.52 10.14
N TYR A 5 -1.38 -3.02 11.08
CA TYR A 5 -2.84 -2.98 10.92
C TYR A 5 -3.36 -1.55 10.86
N LYS A 6 -2.77 -0.64 11.64
CA LYS A 6 -3.10 0.78 11.57
C LYS A 6 -2.91 1.34 10.15
N TYR A 7 -1.73 1.16 9.56
CA TYR A 7 -1.46 1.66 8.20
C TYR A 7 -2.25 0.92 7.12
N PHE A 8 -2.51 -0.37 7.31
CA PHE A 8 -3.35 -1.16 6.41
C PHE A 8 -4.79 -0.63 6.42
N LYS A 9 -5.34 -0.42 7.60
CA LYS A 9 -6.70 0.11 7.79
C LYS A 9 -6.83 1.53 7.26
N GLU A 10 -5.88 2.43 7.55
CA GLU A 10 -5.88 3.79 6.99
C GLU A 10 -5.96 3.79 5.45
N ASN A 11 -5.24 2.87 4.80
CA ASN A 11 -5.26 2.77 3.34
C ASN A 11 -6.55 2.12 2.80
N MET A 12 -7.11 1.13 3.49
CA MET A 12 -8.37 0.51 3.09
C MET A 12 -9.57 1.45 3.32
N ASP A 13 -9.60 2.17 4.43
CA ASP A 13 -10.64 3.15 4.76
C ASP A 13 -10.62 4.33 3.76
N SER A 14 -9.44 4.76 3.28
CA SER A 14 -9.35 5.80 2.24
C SER A 14 -9.88 5.35 0.88
N LEU A 15 -9.89 4.04 0.63
CA LEU A 15 -10.52 3.40 -0.53
C LEU A 15 -12.00 3.08 -0.30
N GLY A 16 -12.55 3.35 0.89
CA GLY A 16 -13.91 3.02 1.27
C GLY A 16 -14.16 1.52 1.45
N LEU A 17 -13.12 0.74 1.72
CA LEU A 17 -13.17 -0.72 1.80
C LEU A 17 -13.00 -1.21 3.25
N PRO A 18 -13.79 -2.21 3.68
CA PRO A 18 -13.69 -2.73 5.04
C PRO A 18 -12.41 -3.56 5.24
N ALA A 19 -11.77 -3.39 6.39
CA ALA A 19 -10.55 -4.11 6.79
C ALA A 19 -10.67 -4.72 8.21
N PRO A 20 -11.26 -5.91 8.37
CA PRO A 20 -11.41 -6.55 9.69
C PRO A 20 -10.06 -6.93 10.31
N GLU A 21 -9.84 -6.55 11.58
CA GLU A 21 -8.59 -6.85 12.30
C GLU A 21 -8.34 -8.37 12.43
N SER A 22 -9.40 -9.16 12.57
CA SER A 22 -9.35 -10.63 12.65
C SER A 22 -8.80 -11.30 11.39
N LEU A 23 -8.80 -10.60 10.24
CA LEU A 23 -8.32 -11.13 8.95
C LEU A 23 -7.03 -10.45 8.49
N PHE A 24 -6.80 -9.20 8.87
CA PHE A 24 -5.69 -8.39 8.35
C PHE A 24 -4.81 -7.77 9.44
N GLY A 25 -4.93 -8.23 10.69
CA GLY A 25 -4.22 -7.66 11.85
C GLY A 25 -2.69 -7.80 11.83
N THR A 26 -2.15 -8.72 11.03
CA THR A 26 -0.71 -8.90 10.81
C THR A 26 -0.40 -9.12 9.34
N LEU A 27 0.86 -8.89 8.95
CA LEU A 27 1.33 -9.12 7.59
C LEU A 27 1.11 -10.57 7.14
N GLN A 28 1.40 -11.54 8.01
CA GLN A 28 1.22 -12.96 7.72
C GLN A 28 -0.25 -13.30 7.46
N LEU A 29 -1.16 -12.78 8.29
CA LEU A 29 -2.60 -13.03 8.14
C LEU A 29 -3.14 -12.38 6.86
N ALA A 30 -2.71 -11.15 6.59
CA ALA A 30 -3.10 -10.41 5.40
C ALA A 30 -2.62 -11.09 4.11
N LEU A 31 -1.38 -11.59 4.08
CA LEU A 31 -0.84 -12.35 2.94
C LEU A 31 -1.51 -13.70 2.73
N ALA A 32 -1.81 -14.42 3.82
CA ALA A 32 -2.55 -15.67 3.75
C ALA A 32 -3.94 -15.45 3.14
N ASN A 33 -4.67 -14.43 3.61
CA ASN A 33 -5.99 -14.09 3.10
C ASN A 33 -5.94 -13.55 1.66
N ALA A 34 -4.94 -12.75 1.30
CA ALA A 34 -4.74 -12.31 -0.08
C ALA A 34 -4.52 -13.50 -1.04
N THR A 35 -3.72 -14.48 -0.65
CA THR A 35 -3.49 -15.72 -1.43
C THR A 35 -4.79 -16.51 -1.61
N VAL A 36 -5.60 -16.63 -0.55
CA VAL A 36 -6.91 -17.30 -0.64
C VAL A 36 -7.82 -16.58 -1.62
N LEU A 37 -7.93 -15.25 -1.52
CA LEU A 37 -8.76 -14.46 -2.42
C LEU A 37 -8.24 -14.50 -3.88
N MET A 38 -6.93 -14.53 -4.07
CA MET A 38 -6.31 -14.67 -5.40
C MET A 38 -6.61 -16.03 -6.02
N SER A 39 -6.57 -17.11 -5.22
CA SER A 39 -6.98 -18.44 -5.70
C SER A 39 -8.46 -18.52 -6.09
N GLN A 40 -9.31 -17.66 -5.52
CA GLN A 40 -10.70 -17.52 -5.96
C GLN A 40 -10.76 -16.79 -7.30
N ILE A 41 -9.98 -15.73 -7.50
CA ILE A 41 -9.90 -15.03 -8.80
C ILE A 41 -9.36 -15.94 -9.90
N ASP A 42 -8.33 -16.75 -9.63
CA ASP A 42 -7.79 -17.71 -10.61
C ASP A 42 -8.84 -18.73 -11.05
N LYS A 43 -9.79 -19.09 -10.16
CA LYS A 43 -10.92 -19.97 -10.49
C LYS A 43 -12.01 -19.28 -11.32
N PHE A 44 -12.25 -17.98 -11.12
CA PHE A 44 -13.30 -17.24 -11.80
C PHE A 44 -12.83 -16.46 -13.04
N GLY A 45 -11.52 -16.30 -13.22
CA GLY A 45 -10.87 -15.61 -14.33
C GLY A 45 -10.70 -14.09 -14.12
N PRO A 46 -9.48 -13.54 -14.27
CA PRO A 46 -9.22 -12.09 -14.17
C PRO A 46 -9.63 -11.30 -15.43
N ARG A 47 -10.05 -11.99 -16.49
CA ARG A 47 -10.37 -11.42 -17.80
C ARG A 47 -11.82 -11.71 -18.11
N VAL A 48 -12.71 -10.96 -17.47
CA VAL A 48 -13.95 -10.67 -18.16
C VAL A 48 -13.82 -9.29 -18.75
N THR A 49 -13.86 -9.26 -20.08
CA THR A 49 -13.70 -8.03 -20.84
C THR A 49 -15.03 -7.27 -20.75
N LEU A 50 -15.01 -5.95 -20.59
CA LEU A 50 -16.24 -5.11 -20.59
C LEU A 50 -17.16 -5.40 -21.79
N GLY A 51 -16.62 -5.91 -22.90
CA GLY A 51 -17.37 -6.37 -24.07
C GLY A 51 -18.24 -7.61 -23.85
N GLU A 52 -17.89 -8.51 -22.93
CA GLU A 52 -18.74 -9.66 -22.55
C GLU A 52 -19.85 -9.24 -21.59
N LEU A 53 -19.60 -8.23 -20.74
CA LEU A 53 -20.57 -7.62 -19.84
C LEU A 53 -21.77 -6.97 -20.58
N GLY A 54 -21.53 -6.44 -21.79
CA GLY A 54 -22.58 -5.87 -22.64
C GLY A 54 -23.41 -6.90 -23.42
N ALA A 55 -22.88 -8.11 -23.61
CA ALA A 55 -23.54 -9.20 -24.33
C ALA A 55 -24.16 -10.26 -23.39
N ALA A 56 -23.77 -10.25 -22.12
CA ALA A 56 -24.19 -11.24 -21.13
C ALA A 56 -25.67 -11.10 -20.73
N THR A 57 -26.37 -12.23 -20.69
CA THR A 57 -27.73 -12.30 -20.13
C THR A 57 -27.68 -12.13 -18.60
N LYS A 58 -28.79 -11.72 -17.96
CA LYS A 58 -28.85 -11.22 -16.57
C LYS A 58 -28.07 -12.00 -15.49
N LEU A 59 -27.86 -13.32 -15.68
CA LEU A 59 -27.11 -14.19 -14.77
C LEU A 59 -25.59 -14.17 -15.04
N GLU A 60 -25.19 -14.21 -16.30
CA GLU A 60 -23.79 -14.16 -16.72
C GLU A 60 -23.19 -12.79 -16.38
N GLY A 61 -23.90 -11.70 -16.65
CA GLY A 61 -23.45 -10.34 -16.32
C GLY A 61 -23.27 -10.12 -14.81
N LEU A 62 -24.04 -10.82 -13.98
CA LEU A 62 -23.91 -10.78 -12.52
C LEU A 62 -22.64 -11.48 -12.05
N GLY A 63 -22.33 -12.65 -12.62
CA GLY A 63 -21.09 -13.38 -12.32
C GLY A 63 -19.84 -12.58 -12.72
N VAL A 64 -19.93 -11.88 -13.84
CA VAL A 64 -18.88 -10.98 -14.31
C VAL A 64 -18.69 -9.78 -13.39
N ALA A 65 -19.77 -9.08 -13.03
CA ALA A 65 -19.71 -7.95 -12.12
C ALA A 65 -19.15 -8.36 -10.75
N ALA A 66 -19.52 -9.55 -10.27
CA ALA A 66 -18.97 -10.13 -9.05
C ALA A 66 -17.46 -10.40 -9.17
N ALA A 67 -16.99 -10.98 -10.29
CA ALA A 67 -15.57 -11.22 -10.54
C ALA A 67 -14.76 -9.92 -10.62
N CYS A 68 -15.25 -8.89 -11.30
CA CYS A 68 -14.61 -7.58 -11.37
C CYS A 68 -14.51 -6.92 -9.98
N THR A 69 -15.59 -7.00 -9.17
CA THR A 69 -15.62 -6.44 -7.81
C THR A 69 -14.65 -7.19 -6.89
N ALA A 70 -14.56 -8.53 -7.01
CA ALA A 70 -13.61 -9.34 -6.28
C ALA A 70 -12.15 -9.02 -6.67
N ALA A 71 -11.87 -8.89 -7.97
CA ALA A 71 -10.54 -8.51 -8.46
C ALA A 71 -10.12 -7.12 -7.97
N PHE A 72 -11.04 -6.14 -7.98
CA PHE A 72 -10.81 -4.82 -7.41
C PHE A 72 -10.46 -4.89 -5.92
N TYR A 73 -11.27 -5.63 -5.14
CA TYR A 73 -11.05 -5.78 -3.70
C TYR A 73 -9.70 -6.45 -3.40
N VAL A 74 -9.33 -7.51 -4.13
CA VAL A 74 -8.03 -8.18 -3.95
C VAL A 74 -6.87 -7.27 -4.31
N GLY A 75 -6.98 -6.52 -5.41
CA GLY A 75 -5.99 -5.52 -5.77
C GLY A 75 -5.80 -4.47 -4.67
N ALA A 76 -6.90 -3.99 -4.08
CA ALA A 76 -6.86 -3.04 -2.97
C ALA A 76 -6.23 -3.63 -1.70
N VAL A 77 -6.53 -4.89 -1.37
CA VAL A 77 -5.90 -5.61 -0.25
C VAL A 77 -4.39 -5.72 -0.46
N ILE A 78 -3.93 -6.15 -1.64
CA ILE A 78 -2.50 -6.30 -1.95
C ILE A 78 -1.79 -4.94 -1.91
N GLY A 79 -2.38 -3.90 -2.51
CA GLY A 79 -1.84 -2.54 -2.47
C GLY A 79 -1.72 -2.01 -1.03
N SER A 80 -2.75 -2.26 -0.21
CA SER A 80 -2.75 -1.87 1.21
C SER A 80 -1.71 -2.62 2.02
N ILE A 81 -1.46 -3.90 1.74
CA ILE A 81 -0.35 -4.67 2.35
C ILE A 81 0.99 -4.01 2.01
N ALA A 82 1.20 -3.63 0.75
CA ALA A 82 2.44 -2.99 0.33
C ALA A 82 2.66 -1.63 1.03
N VAL A 83 1.63 -0.78 1.09
CA VAL A 83 1.66 0.51 1.80
C VAL A 83 1.94 0.30 3.29
N ALA A 84 1.20 -0.60 3.93
CA ALA A 84 1.34 -0.88 5.36
C ALA A 84 2.72 -1.45 5.69
N THR A 85 3.25 -2.35 4.87
CA THR A 85 4.59 -2.93 5.03
C THR A 85 5.66 -1.85 4.86
N GLY A 86 5.56 -1.04 3.81
CA GLY A 86 6.50 0.07 3.57
C GLY A 86 6.52 1.09 4.70
N ARG A 87 5.34 1.46 5.23
CA ARG A 87 5.23 2.36 6.39
C ARG A 87 5.71 1.70 7.68
N THR A 88 5.44 0.42 7.89
CA THR A 88 5.92 -0.31 9.09
C THR A 88 7.44 -0.44 9.09
N MET A 89 8.06 -0.83 7.97
CA MET A 89 9.52 -0.97 7.84
C MET A 89 10.28 0.36 7.83
N SER A 90 9.61 1.47 7.47
CA SER A 90 10.21 2.81 7.51
C SER A 90 10.01 3.52 8.86
N GLY A 91 9.40 2.87 9.85
CA GLY A 91 9.09 3.48 11.15
C GLY A 91 7.98 4.54 11.08
N GLY A 92 7.11 4.46 10.06
CA GLY A 92 5.93 5.31 9.87
C GLY A 92 6.12 6.50 8.92
N THR A 93 7.35 6.86 8.59
CA THR A 93 7.65 7.93 7.61
C THR A 93 8.40 7.36 6.42
N SER A 94 7.72 7.23 5.28
CA SER A 94 8.35 6.79 4.05
C SER A 94 9.12 7.93 3.38
N ILE A 95 10.09 7.61 2.51
CA ILE A 95 10.77 8.65 1.71
C ILE A 95 9.78 9.42 0.83
N GLY A 96 8.73 8.73 0.35
CA GLY A 96 7.65 9.33 -0.42
C GLY A 96 6.89 10.39 0.36
N ASP A 97 6.60 10.15 1.64
CA ASP A 97 5.93 11.13 2.50
C ASP A 97 6.77 12.42 2.65
N VAL A 98 8.09 12.28 2.77
CA VAL A 98 9.03 13.41 2.88
C VAL A 98 9.11 14.19 1.56
N LEU A 99 9.23 13.48 0.43
CA LEU A 99 9.31 14.11 -0.89
C LEU A 99 7.99 14.79 -1.28
N LEU A 100 6.85 14.17 -0.97
CA LEU A 100 5.53 14.77 -1.17
C LEU A 100 5.37 16.03 -0.32
N SER A 101 5.75 15.97 0.96
CA SER A 101 5.72 17.13 1.86
C SER A 101 6.65 18.25 1.39
N ALA A 102 7.83 17.90 0.87
CA ALA A 102 8.76 18.87 0.29
C ALA A 102 8.20 19.50 -0.98
N ASN A 103 7.55 18.71 -1.84
CA ASN A 103 6.93 19.21 -3.07
C ASN A 103 5.77 20.16 -2.78
N GLN A 104 4.83 19.78 -1.90
CA GLN A 104 3.69 20.61 -1.51
C GLN A 104 4.09 21.94 -0.88
N ARG A 105 5.27 22.02 -0.27
CA ARG A 105 5.79 23.24 0.37
C ARG A 105 6.79 24.02 -0.50
N GLY A 106 7.00 23.63 -1.76
CA GLY A 106 7.98 24.27 -2.65
C GLY A 106 9.45 24.06 -2.25
N LEU A 107 9.71 23.11 -1.34
CA LEU A 107 11.02 22.75 -0.82
C LEU A 107 11.69 21.62 -1.61
N TYR A 108 10.99 21.05 -2.59
CA TYR A 108 11.57 20.03 -3.45
C TYR A 108 12.76 20.59 -4.24
N ARG A 109 13.86 19.85 -4.25
CA ARG A 109 15.08 20.12 -5.01
C ARG A 109 15.57 18.82 -5.64
N PRO A 110 16.22 18.85 -6.81
CA PRO A 110 16.71 17.64 -7.46
C PRO A 110 17.67 16.81 -6.59
N TRP A 111 18.49 17.47 -5.76
CA TRP A 111 19.44 16.82 -4.83
C TRP A 111 18.77 16.20 -3.59
N LEU A 112 17.52 16.54 -3.29
CA LEU A 112 16.84 16.10 -2.07
C LEU A 112 16.61 14.59 -2.07
N THR A 113 16.21 14.03 -3.22
CA THR A 113 15.99 12.58 -3.36
C THR A 113 17.27 11.79 -3.11
N ASP A 114 18.37 12.19 -3.75
CA ASP A 114 19.68 11.54 -3.60
C ASP A 114 20.16 11.59 -2.14
N THR A 115 20.02 12.75 -1.49
CA THR A 115 20.41 12.93 -0.08
C THR A 115 19.59 12.06 0.86
N LEU A 116 18.27 11.99 0.67
CA LEU A 116 17.39 11.16 1.50
C LEU A 116 17.60 9.66 1.27
N GLN A 117 17.95 9.25 0.04
CA GLN A 117 18.33 7.86 -0.25
C GLN A 117 19.66 7.48 0.40
N ARG A 118 20.65 8.38 0.34
CA ARG A 118 21.99 8.16 0.89
C ARG A 118 22.02 8.19 2.42
N TYR A 119 21.14 8.98 3.05
CA TYR A 119 21.07 9.15 4.50
C TYR A 119 19.63 8.94 5.03
N PRO A 120 19.12 7.70 5.05
CA PRO A 120 17.75 7.42 5.46
C PRO A 120 17.47 7.72 6.94
N GLY A 121 18.51 7.81 7.78
CA GLY A 121 18.39 8.21 9.19
C GLY A 121 17.95 9.66 9.42
N ILE A 122 17.92 10.50 8.39
CA ILE A 122 17.39 11.87 8.46
C ILE A 122 15.88 11.87 8.73
N TYR A 123 15.15 10.96 8.07
CA TYR A 123 13.68 10.91 8.13
C TYR A 123 13.12 9.65 8.79
N LYS A 124 13.90 8.57 8.90
CA LYS A 124 13.49 7.37 9.66
C LYS A 124 13.72 7.58 11.16
N ALA A 125 12.65 7.46 11.94
CA ALA A 125 12.69 7.62 13.39
C ALA A 125 13.38 6.45 14.13
N ASP A 126 13.51 5.30 13.46
CA ASP A 126 13.98 4.03 14.04
C ASP A 126 15.51 3.82 13.95
N VAL A 127 16.26 4.81 13.46
CA VAL A 127 17.72 4.69 13.29
C VAL A 127 18.43 5.17 14.57
N ALA A 128 19.14 4.25 15.22
CA ALA A 128 20.02 4.58 16.34
C ALA A 128 21.08 5.61 15.89
N SER A 129 21.33 6.65 16.70
CA SER A 129 22.26 7.76 16.41
C SER A 129 21.77 8.78 15.36
N ARG A 130 20.47 9.10 15.35
CA ARG A 130 19.88 10.21 14.55
C ARG A 130 20.62 11.55 14.68
N SER A 131 21.22 11.83 15.84
CA SER A 131 22.00 13.05 16.10
C SER A 131 23.20 13.19 15.17
N THR A 132 23.84 12.09 14.76
CA THR A 132 25.03 12.08 13.90
C THR A 132 24.68 12.42 12.45
N TYR A 133 23.50 12.00 11.97
CA TYR A 133 23.05 12.27 10.60
C TYR A 133 22.71 13.75 10.33
N ARG A 134 22.57 14.58 11.37
CA ARG A 134 22.35 16.03 11.25
C ARG A 134 23.51 16.74 10.54
N PHE A 135 24.72 16.23 10.69
CA PHE A 135 25.94 16.85 10.15
C PHE A 135 26.37 16.26 8.80
N HIS A 136 25.89 15.07 8.44
CA HIS A 136 26.25 14.42 7.16
C HIS A 136 25.59 15.09 5.94
N ALA A 137 24.42 15.71 6.11
CA ALA A 137 23.77 16.48 5.04
C ALA A 137 24.42 17.84 4.77
N ALA A 138 25.36 18.29 5.61
CA ALA A 138 26.05 19.58 5.48
C ALA A 138 27.45 19.46 4.87
N LEU A 139 27.91 18.24 4.53
CA LEU A 139 29.25 17.95 4.03
C LEU A 139 29.29 17.56 2.54
N VAL A 140 28.22 17.85 1.79
CA VAL A 140 28.15 17.74 0.32
C VAL A 140 27.87 19.12 -0.25
#